data_AF-A0A7U9SNI2-F1
#
_entry.id   AF-A0A7U9SNI2-F1
#
_cell.length_a   1.000
_cell.length_b   1.000
_cell.length_c   1.000
_cell.angle_alpha   90.00
_cell.angle_beta   90.00
_cell.angle_gamma   90.00
#
_symmetry.space_group_name_H-M   'P 1'
#
loop_
_entity.id
_entity.type
_entity.pdbx_description
1 polymer ?
#
loop_
_entity_poly.entity_id
_entity_poly.type
_entity_poly.pdbx_seq_one_letter_code
_entity_poly.pdbx_strand_id
1 'polypeptide(L)'
;MLGIAYCGYCGKRLKSAGYNNHWITKDGTEKVSCIGRYGCQEKCAERSYYSQDFLESAVFGVVEGYLENLKEVDIAKELDEMKRQKMLGVDKEQKRISKKIDKAVKDIKTLEDTLPEALRGESSIPIERLTRLIDEKEKELTQLRQDRVSLQKQIGQANTYDGFSKFIDIAPNWRQVFKESDIPTKRMLLASLIERIDVKDGDISIKFRIRAEDFLKDSNIGKILDTIGPDTILYTPGSVQK
;
A
#
# COMPACT_ATOMS: atom_id res chain seq x y z
N MET A 1 -12.94 14.57 2.74
CA MET A 1 -12.61 13.16 3.11
C MET A 1 -13.62 12.12 2.58
N LEU A 2 -14.37 12.42 1.52
CA LEU A 2 -15.35 11.49 0.95
C LEU A 2 -14.63 10.27 0.35
N GLY A 3 -15.13 9.06 0.64
CA GLY A 3 -14.57 7.80 0.14
C GLY A 3 -13.71 7.03 1.15
N ILE A 4 -13.10 7.71 2.12
CA ILE A 4 -12.25 7.10 3.16
C ILE A 4 -12.84 7.17 4.57
N ALA A 5 -13.90 7.96 4.79
CA ALA A 5 -14.57 8.10 6.09
C ALA A 5 -15.77 7.15 6.26
N TYR A 6 -15.85 6.49 7.42
CA TYR A 6 -16.82 5.46 7.77
C TYR A 6 -17.41 5.76 9.16
N CYS A 7 -18.66 5.36 9.35
CA CYS A 7 -19.32 5.41 10.64
C CYS A 7 -18.74 4.33 11.55
N GLY A 8 -18.19 4.69 12.70
CA GLY A 8 -17.62 3.76 13.68
C GLY A 8 -18.66 2.92 14.42
N TYR A 9 -19.96 3.23 14.28
CA TYR A 9 -21.06 2.43 14.85
C TYR A 9 -21.52 1.31 13.92
N CYS A 10 -21.89 1.64 12.67
CA CYS A 10 -22.42 0.65 11.71
C CYS A 10 -21.41 0.20 10.63
N GLY A 11 -20.21 0.77 10.62
CA GLY A 11 -19.15 0.47 9.66
C GLY A 11 -19.42 0.91 8.22
N LYS A 12 -20.54 1.58 7.92
CA LYS A 12 -20.90 2.06 6.57
C LYS A 12 -20.22 3.38 6.24
N ARG A 13 -19.96 3.59 4.95
CA ARG A 13 -19.32 4.81 4.43
C ARG A 13 -20.19 6.04 4.66
N LEU A 14 -19.57 7.12 5.13
CA LEU A 14 -20.20 8.43 5.26
C LEU A 14 -20.37 9.11 3.89
N LYS A 15 -21.48 9.83 3.73
CA LYS A 15 -21.79 10.62 2.52
C LYS A 15 -21.73 12.11 2.82
N SER A 16 -21.56 12.93 1.79
CA SER A 16 -21.78 14.37 1.92
C SER A 16 -23.26 14.61 2.22
N ALA A 17 -23.53 15.33 3.30
CA ALA A 17 -24.86 15.68 3.77
C ALA A 17 -24.94 17.18 4.12
N GLY A 18 -24.05 17.98 3.55
CA GLY A 18 -24.07 19.43 3.71
C GLY A 18 -25.27 20.07 3.04
N TYR A 19 -25.61 21.28 3.49
CA TYR A 19 -26.70 22.08 2.93
C TYR A 19 -26.34 23.56 2.95
N ASN A 20 -27.05 24.35 2.14
CA ASN A 20 -26.87 25.78 2.05
C ASN A 20 -28.09 26.48 2.65
N ASN A 21 -27.85 27.45 3.52
CA ASN A 21 -28.86 28.34 4.06
C ASN A 21 -28.78 29.67 3.33
N HIS A 22 -29.93 30.14 2.83
CA HIS A 22 -30.07 31.43 2.18
C HIS A 22 -30.94 32.32 3.07
N TRP A 23 -30.51 33.53 3.34
CA TRP A 23 -31.33 34.53 4.02
C TRP A 23 -30.99 35.94 3.53
N ILE A 24 -31.99 36.81 3.60
CA ILE A 24 -31.85 38.21 3.20
C ILE A 24 -31.67 39.04 4.47
N THR A 25 -30.64 39.87 4.48
CA THR A 25 -30.39 40.83 5.57
C THR A 25 -31.36 42.00 5.52
N LYS A 26 -31.48 42.76 6.62
CA LYS A 26 -32.36 43.93 6.69
C LYS A 26 -32.06 44.97 5.59
N ASP A 27 -30.82 45.03 5.13
CA ASP A 27 -30.34 45.93 4.07
C ASP A 27 -30.55 45.36 2.65
N GLY A 28 -31.34 44.29 2.50
CA GLY A 28 -31.67 43.66 1.21
C GLY A 28 -30.55 42.80 0.60
N THR A 29 -29.42 42.65 1.28
CA THR A 29 -28.31 41.80 0.79
C THR A 29 -28.58 40.33 1.08
N GLU A 30 -28.54 39.48 0.05
CA GLU A 30 -28.62 38.02 0.19
C GLU A 30 -27.30 37.49 0.78
N LYS A 31 -27.41 36.68 1.84
CA LYS A 31 -26.30 35.95 2.44
C LYS A 31 -26.55 34.46 2.32
N VAL A 32 -25.46 33.74 2.02
CA VAL A 32 -25.45 32.28 1.94
C VAL A 32 -24.48 31.74 3.00
N SER A 33 -24.91 30.75 3.76
CA SER A 33 -24.02 29.92 4.59
C SER A 33 -24.07 28.48 4.14
N CYS A 34 -22.91 27.94 3.80
CA CYS A 34 -22.74 26.55 3.44
C CYS A 34 -22.29 25.78 4.68
N ILE A 35 -23.10 24.81 5.12
CA ILE A 35 -22.79 23.96 6.27
C ILE A 35 -22.39 22.59 5.77
N GLY A 36 -21.08 22.28 5.85
CA GLY A 36 -20.53 20.97 5.46
C GLY A 36 -20.79 19.90 6.51
N ARG A 37 -21.33 18.74 6.10
CA ARG A 37 -21.58 17.60 6.99
C ARG A 37 -21.28 16.26 6.32
N TYR A 38 -20.87 15.29 7.13
CA TYR A 38 -20.76 13.89 6.78
C TYR A 38 -21.90 13.11 7.43
N GLY A 39 -22.77 12.49 6.62
CA GLY A 39 -23.95 11.74 7.07
C GLY A 39 -23.75 10.22 7.02
N CYS A 40 -24.19 9.53 8.07
CA CYS A 40 -24.33 8.08 8.09
C CYS A 40 -25.58 7.66 7.31
N GLN A 41 -25.44 6.66 6.43
CA GLN A 41 -26.53 6.20 5.57
C GLN A 41 -27.62 5.44 6.35
N GLU A 42 -27.20 4.67 7.35
CA GLU A 42 -28.10 3.89 8.21
C GLU A 42 -28.76 4.74 9.31
N LYS A 43 -28.39 6.03 9.40
CA LYS A 43 -28.86 6.95 10.44
C LYS A 43 -28.80 6.33 11.84
N CYS A 44 -27.60 5.91 12.24
CA CYS A 44 -27.36 5.34 13.57
C CYS A 44 -27.95 6.25 14.66
N ALA A 45 -28.58 5.62 15.66
CA ALA A 45 -29.31 6.31 16.71
C ALA A 45 -28.39 7.17 17.58
N GLU A 46 -27.16 6.72 17.78
CA GLU A 46 -26.12 7.40 18.53
C GLU A 46 -25.71 8.70 17.81
N ARG A 47 -25.32 8.57 16.53
CA ARG A 47 -24.98 9.72 15.70
C ARG A 47 -25.15 9.45 14.22
N SER A 48 -25.90 10.34 13.58
CA SER A 48 -26.17 10.29 12.15
C SER A 48 -25.38 11.31 11.32
N TYR A 49 -24.84 12.36 11.95
CA TYR A 49 -24.15 13.45 11.25
C TYR A 49 -22.91 13.96 12.00
N TYR A 50 -21.85 14.22 11.25
CA TYR A 50 -20.60 14.82 11.73
C TYR A 50 -20.35 16.12 10.99
N SER A 51 -19.90 17.17 11.68
CA SER A 51 -19.47 18.42 11.04
C SER A 51 -18.24 18.13 10.17
N GLN A 52 -18.22 18.70 8.96
CA GLN A 52 -17.06 18.58 8.09
C GLN A 52 -15.82 19.20 8.72
N ASP A 53 -15.94 20.43 9.23
CA ASP A 53 -14.79 21.16 9.80
C ASP A 53 -14.21 20.41 11.01
N PHE A 54 -15.08 19.93 11.91
CA PHE A 54 -14.63 19.14 13.07
C PHE A 54 -13.85 17.90 12.65
N LEU A 55 -14.43 17.09 11.75
CA LEU A 55 -13.81 15.84 11.34
C LEU A 55 -12.51 16.09 10.55
N GLU A 56 -12.54 17.06 9.64
CA GLU A 56 -11.38 17.35 8.81
C GLU A 56 -10.22 17.91 9.64
N SER A 57 -10.49 18.86 10.54
CA SER A 57 -9.46 19.41 11.44
C SER A 57 -8.87 18.35 12.37
N ALA A 58 -9.69 17.47 12.95
CA ALA A 58 -9.19 16.41 13.83
C ALA A 58 -8.27 15.44 13.08
N VAL A 59 -8.68 14.98 11.91
CA VAL A 59 -7.87 14.07 11.09
C VAL A 59 -6.60 14.75 10.58
N PHE A 60 -6.67 16.02 10.17
CA PHE A 60 -5.46 16.78 9.80
C PHE A 60 -4.47 16.87 10.96
N GLY A 61 -4.93 17.15 12.19
CA GLY A 61 -4.07 17.22 13.36
C GLY A 61 -3.39 15.89 13.67
N VAL A 62 -4.12 14.76 13.60
CA VAL A 62 -3.53 13.43 13.83
C VAL A 62 -2.49 13.08 12.76
N VAL A 63 -2.76 13.42 11.50
CA VAL A 63 -1.83 13.15 10.40
C VAL A 63 -0.61 14.04 10.47
N GLU A 64 -0.76 15.32 10.83
CA GLU A 64 0.37 16.21 11.08
C GLU A 64 1.27 15.68 12.20
N GLY A 65 0.69 15.24 13.33
CA GLY A 65 1.46 14.62 14.42
C GLY A 65 2.13 13.31 14.02
N TYR A 66 1.45 12.46 13.24
CA TYR A 66 2.03 11.24 12.68
C TYR A 66 3.24 11.55 11.76
N LEU A 67 3.10 12.55 10.89
CA LEU A 67 4.17 13.01 10.00
C LEU A 67 5.33 13.69 10.76
N GLU A 68 5.08 14.29 11.93
CA GLU A 68 6.12 14.85 12.80
C GLU A 68 6.97 13.75 13.43
N ASN A 69 6.35 12.69 13.96
CA ASN A 69 7.06 11.54 14.53
C ASN A 69 7.87 10.77 13.47
N LEU A 70 7.40 10.75 12.23
CA LEU A 70 8.13 10.17 11.09
C LEU A 70 9.42 10.93 10.74
N LYS A 71 9.55 12.20 11.14
CA LYS A 71 10.70 13.04 10.79
C LYS A 71 11.97 12.76 11.62
N GLU A 72 11.83 12.12 12.78
CA GLU A 72 12.97 11.75 13.63
C GLU A 72 13.69 10.47 13.17
N VAL A 73 13.04 9.67 12.32
CA VAL A 73 13.63 8.52 11.64
C VAL A 73 14.03 8.98 10.23
N ASP A 74 15.24 8.66 9.78
CA ASP A 74 15.67 8.96 8.39
C ASP A 74 15.02 7.96 7.42
N ILE A 75 13.69 7.97 7.38
CA ILE A 75 12.83 7.03 6.65
C ILE A 75 13.16 7.03 5.18
N ALA A 76 13.60 8.17 4.63
CA ALA A 76 14.04 8.26 3.25
C ALA A 76 15.23 7.31 2.99
N LYS A 77 16.24 7.28 3.85
CA LYS A 77 17.39 6.37 3.71
C LYS A 77 17.01 4.92 3.95
N GLU A 78 16.21 4.64 4.96
CA GLU A 78 15.83 3.25 5.29
C GLU A 78 14.93 2.66 4.20
N LEU A 79 14.05 3.48 3.62
CA LEU A 79 13.19 3.10 2.50
C LEU A 79 13.95 2.94 1.19
N ASP A 80 14.93 3.79 0.92
CA ASP A 80 15.84 3.62 -0.21
C ASP A 80 16.63 2.32 -0.10
N GLU A 81 17.11 1.98 1.12
CA GLU A 81 17.82 0.74 1.35
C GLU A 81 16.91 -0.48 1.22
N MET A 82 15.68 -0.45 1.76
CA MET A 82 14.70 -1.53 1.55
C MET A 82 14.37 -1.73 0.07
N LYS A 83 14.15 -0.63 -0.67
CA LYS A 83 13.89 -0.68 -2.12
C LYS A 83 15.08 -1.30 -2.84
N ARG A 84 16.31 -0.90 -2.48
CA ARG A 84 17.54 -1.47 -3.02
C ARG A 84 17.66 -2.96 -2.72
N GLN A 85 17.42 -3.40 -1.48
CA GLN A 85 17.47 -4.80 -1.09
C GLN A 85 16.42 -5.64 -1.82
N LYS A 86 15.20 -5.13 -1.95
CA LYS A 86 14.13 -5.80 -2.70
C LYS A 86 14.47 -5.92 -4.18
N MET A 87 14.97 -4.86 -4.80
CA MET A 87 15.44 -4.90 -6.20
C MET A 87 16.60 -5.88 -6.38
N LEU A 88 17.54 -5.92 -5.43
CA LEU A 88 18.66 -6.87 -5.45
C LEU A 88 18.19 -8.33 -5.30
N GLY A 89 17.21 -8.59 -4.44
CA GLY A 89 16.62 -9.92 -4.26
C GLY A 89 15.89 -10.40 -5.52
N VAL A 90 15.09 -9.52 -6.12
CA VAL A 90 14.38 -9.79 -7.38
C VAL A 90 15.36 -10.03 -8.53
N ASP A 91 16.38 -9.18 -8.69
CA ASP A 91 17.41 -9.33 -9.72
C ASP A 91 18.21 -10.63 -9.55
N LYS A 92 18.55 -11.00 -8.31
CA LYS A 92 19.21 -12.28 -7.99
C LYS A 92 18.34 -13.47 -8.40
N GLU A 93 17.06 -13.45 -8.05
CA GLU A 93 16.15 -14.56 -8.38
C GLU A 93 15.88 -14.64 -9.88
N GLN A 94 15.73 -13.51 -10.56
CA GLN A 94 15.59 -13.46 -12.01
C GLN A 94 16.82 -14.03 -12.72
N LYS A 95 18.02 -13.66 -12.28
CA LYS A 95 19.29 -14.24 -12.77
C LYS A 95 19.37 -15.74 -12.49
N ARG A 96 18.92 -16.19 -11.31
CA ARG A 96 18.91 -17.61 -10.93
C ARG A 96 18.00 -18.43 -11.85
N ILE A 97 16.76 -17.99 -12.05
CA ILE A 97 15.79 -18.66 -12.94
C ILE A 97 16.30 -18.66 -14.38
N SER A 98 16.84 -17.54 -14.87
CA SER A 98 17.41 -17.47 -16.23
C SER A 98 18.53 -18.48 -16.42
N LYS A 99 19.49 -18.56 -15.48
CA LYS A 99 20.59 -19.54 -15.55
C LYS A 99 20.08 -20.99 -15.55
N LYS A 100 19.04 -21.29 -14.77
CA LYS A 100 18.44 -22.63 -14.73
C LYS A 100 17.76 -22.97 -16.06
N ILE A 101 17.05 -22.02 -16.67
CA ILE A 101 16.46 -22.17 -18.01
C ILE A 101 17.56 -22.45 -19.05
N ASP A 102 18.61 -21.64 -19.08
CA ASP A 102 19.71 -21.81 -20.04
C ASP A 102 20.39 -23.17 -19.88
N LYS A 103 20.56 -23.63 -18.64
CA LYS A 103 21.09 -24.96 -18.35
C LYS A 103 20.15 -26.06 -18.83
N ALA A 104 18.86 -25.99 -18.52
CA ALA A 104 17.88 -27.00 -18.94
C ALA A 104 17.79 -27.10 -20.47
N VAL A 105 17.83 -25.95 -21.18
CA VAL A 105 17.86 -25.93 -22.66
C VAL A 105 19.11 -26.60 -23.22
N LYS A 106 20.28 -26.34 -22.62
CA LYS A 106 21.53 -27.00 -23.03
C LYS A 106 21.50 -28.50 -22.75
N ASP A 107 21.02 -28.90 -21.57
CA ASP A 107 20.90 -30.31 -21.17
C ASP A 107 19.97 -31.06 -22.14
N ILE A 108 18.79 -30.51 -22.47
CA ILE A 108 17.86 -31.09 -23.45
C ILE A 108 18.55 -31.27 -24.79
N LYS A 109 19.18 -30.21 -25.31
CA LYS A 109 19.88 -30.27 -26.60
C LYS A 109 20.96 -31.36 -26.61
N THR A 110 21.77 -31.45 -25.55
CA THR A 110 22.80 -32.50 -25.45
C THR A 110 22.19 -33.90 -25.43
N LEU A 111 21.05 -34.10 -24.76
CA LEU A 111 20.36 -35.38 -24.77
C LEU A 111 19.76 -35.68 -26.15
N GLU A 112 19.14 -34.71 -26.81
CA GLU A 112 18.61 -34.85 -28.18
C GLU A 112 19.70 -35.18 -29.20
N ASP A 113 20.87 -34.52 -29.10
CA ASP A 113 22.01 -34.75 -29.98
C ASP A 113 22.56 -36.20 -29.86
N THR A 114 22.29 -36.90 -28.75
CA THR A 114 22.68 -38.31 -28.54
C THR A 114 21.66 -39.34 -29.06
N LEU A 115 20.46 -38.91 -29.46
CA LEU A 115 19.42 -39.82 -30.00
C LEU A 115 19.88 -40.61 -31.24
N PRO A 116 20.59 -40.02 -32.23
CA PRO A 116 21.02 -40.75 -33.42
C PRO A 116 22.01 -41.89 -33.13
N GLU A 117 22.84 -41.75 -32.10
CA GLU A 117 23.78 -42.80 -31.66
C GLU A 117 23.02 -43.89 -30.88
N ALA A 118 22.06 -43.50 -30.02
CA ALA A 118 21.21 -44.44 -29.30
C ALA A 118 20.33 -45.27 -30.23
N LEU A 119 19.76 -44.68 -31.29
CA LEU A 119 18.98 -45.37 -32.32
C LEU A 119 19.80 -46.40 -33.10
N ARG A 120 21.10 -46.15 -33.30
CA ARG A 120 22.03 -47.06 -33.95
C ARG A 120 22.57 -48.15 -33.03
N GLY A 121 22.27 -48.08 -31.72
CA GLY A 121 22.84 -48.96 -30.71
C GLY A 121 24.30 -48.66 -30.37
N GLU A 122 24.79 -47.48 -30.76
CA GLU A 122 26.17 -47.03 -30.55
C GLU A 122 26.33 -46.26 -29.23
N SER A 123 25.22 -45.90 -28.58
CA SER A 123 25.20 -45.23 -27.28
C SER A 123 25.30 -46.21 -26.11
N SER A 124 26.01 -45.78 -25.05
CA SER A 124 26.01 -46.48 -23.76
C SER A 124 24.70 -46.33 -22.96
N ILE A 125 23.83 -45.39 -23.36
CA ILE A 125 22.55 -45.10 -22.71
C ILE A 125 21.43 -45.69 -23.57
N PRO A 126 20.56 -46.56 -23.01
CA PRO A 126 19.39 -47.07 -23.71
C PRO A 126 18.46 -45.95 -24.16
N ILE A 127 17.87 -46.09 -25.35
CA ILE A 127 17.00 -45.06 -25.93
C ILE A 127 15.80 -44.74 -25.04
N GLU A 128 15.20 -45.74 -24.39
CA GLU A 128 14.06 -45.53 -23.47
C GLU A 128 14.46 -44.66 -22.27
N ARG A 129 15.68 -44.84 -21.77
CA ARG A 129 16.22 -44.04 -20.67
C ARG A 129 16.54 -42.63 -21.14
N LEU A 130 17.03 -42.47 -22.36
CA LEU A 130 17.35 -41.17 -22.95
C LEU A 130 16.09 -40.32 -23.17
N THR A 131 15.05 -40.90 -23.77
CA THR A 131 13.74 -40.25 -23.96
C THR A 131 13.15 -39.82 -22.60
N ARG A 132 13.21 -40.68 -21.58
CA ARG A 132 12.72 -40.33 -20.25
C ARG A 132 13.46 -39.14 -19.63
N LEU A 133 14.78 -39.05 -19.81
CA LEU A 133 15.58 -37.92 -19.33
C LEU A 133 15.22 -36.62 -20.07
N ILE A 134 14.94 -36.70 -21.37
CA ILE A 134 14.46 -35.55 -22.15
C ILE A 134 13.10 -35.09 -21.60
N ASP A 135 12.13 -36.00 -21.43
CA ASP A 135 10.80 -35.68 -20.88
C ASP A 135 10.88 -35.03 -19.49
N GLU A 136 11.75 -35.55 -18.61
CA GLU A 136 11.99 -35.00 -17.27
C GLU A 136 12.53 -33.56 -17.36
N LYS A 137 13.46 -33.31 -18.28
CA LYS A 137 14.08 -31.99 -18.49
C LYS A 137 13.12 -30.99 -19.15
N GLU A 138 12.27 -31.43 -20.07
CA GLU A 138 11.24 -30.59 -20.67
C GLU A 138 10.17 -30.17 -19.66
N LYS A 139 9.79 -31.07 -18.74
CA LYS A 139 8.93 -30.73 -17.60
C LYS A 139 9.59 -29.71 -16.68
N GLU A 140 10.87 -29.90 -16.33
CA GLU A 140 11.65 -28.94 -15.54
C GLU A 140 11.69 -27.55 -16.23
N LEU A 141 11.95 -27.50 -17.55
CA LEU A 141 11.97 -26.28 -18.34
C LEU A 141 10.61 -25.58 -18.35
N THR A 142 9.53 -26.34 -18.48
CA THR A 142 8.16 -25.80 -18.44
C THR A 142 7.86 -25.15 -17.09
N GLN A 143 8.22 -25.81 -15.99
CA GLN A 143 8.05 -25.27 -14.64
C GLN A 143 8.87 -23.97 -14.45
N LEU A 144 10.15 -23.97 -14.84
CA LEU A 144 11.00 -22.78 -14.74
C LEU A 144 10.47 -21.60 -15.55
N ARG A 145 9.86 -21.85 -16.71
CA ARG A 145 9.19 -20.81 -17.52
C ARG A 145 7.95 -20.26 -16.83
N GLN A 146 7.15 -21.10 -16.18
CA GLN A 146 6.00 -20.65 -15.38
C GLN A 146 6.45 -19.83 -14.17
N ASP A 147 7.49 -20.27 -13.47
CA ASP A 147 8.08 -19.54 -12.34
C ASP A 147 8.56 -18.16 -12.78
N ARG A 148 9.19 -18.05 -13.95
CA ARG A 148 9.62 -16.77 -14.55
C ARG A 148 8.43 -15.83 -14.81
N VAL A 149 7.34 -16.35 -15.37
CA VAL A 149 6.13 -15.56 -15.64
C VAL A 149 5.47 -15.12 -14.33
N SER A 150 5.41 -16.00 -13.33
CA SER A 150 4.90 -15.69 -11.99
C SER A 150 5.71 -14.58 -11.33
N LEU A 151 7.05 -14.68 -11.37
CA LEU A 151 7.94 -13.65 -10.84
C LEU A 151 7.76 -12.31 -11.56
N GLN A 152 7.66 -12.30 -12.89
CA GLN A 152 7.38 -11.08 -13.65
C GLN A 152 6.02 -10.46 -13.30
N LYS A 153 4.99 -11.29 -13.07
CA LYS A 153 3.68 -10.82 -12.64
C LYS A 153 3.72 -10.21 -11.24
N GLN A 154 4.46 -10.82 -10.31
CA GLN A 154 4.68 -10.28 -8.97
C GLN A 154 5.42 -8.94 -9.01
N ILE A 155 6.40 -8.78 -9.90
CA ILE A 155 7.10 -7.50 -10.13
C ILE A 155 6.12 -6.46 -10.69
N GLY A 156 5.31 -6.82 -11.69
CA GLY A 156 4.31 -5.91 -12.29
C GLY A 156 3.23 -5.46 -11.30
N GLN A 157 2.78 -6.36 -10.42
CA GLN A 157 1.81 -6.07 -9.35
C GLN A 157 2.45 -5.31 -8.17
N ALA A 158 3.74 -5.54 -7.88
CA ALA A 158 4.47 -4.72 -6.93
C ALA A 158 4.68 -3.28 -7.48
N ASN A 159 4.76 -3.10 -8.79
CA ASN A 159 4.87 -1.78 -9.44
C ASN A 159 3.54 -0.99 -9.49
N THR A 160 2.39 -1.60 -9.16
CA THR A 160 1.14 -0.83 -8.91
C THR A 160 1.18 -0.01 -7.60
N TYR A 161 2.29 -0.04 -6.86
CA TYR A 161 2.68 0.98 -5.88
C TYR A 161 3.13 2.32 -6.53
N ASP A 162 2.64 2.69 -7.71
CA ASP A 162 2.95 3.98 -8.38
C ASP A 162 2.41 5.21 -7.61
N GLY A 163 1.40 5.03 -6.76
CA GLY A 163 1.00 6.06 -5.80
C GLY A 163 2.02 6.27 -4.68
N PHE A 164 2.84 5.25 -4.40
CA PHE A 164 3.81 5.23 -3.32
C PHE A 164 5.20 5.64 -3.79
N SER A 165 5.61 5.38 -5.04
CA SER A 165 6.83 5.99 -5.60
C SER A 165 6.78 7.52 -5.51
N LYS A 166 5.68 8.14 -5.94
CA LYS A 166 5.45 9.59 -5.82
C LYS A 166 5.42 10.08 -4.37
N PHE A 167 4.96 9.22 -3.46
CA PHE A 167 4.96 9.48 -2.02
C PHE A 167 6.39 9.52 -1.48
N ILE A 168 7.20 8.53 -1.86
CA ILE A 168 8.60 8.35 -1.51
C ILE A 168 9.45 9.51 -2.04
N ASP A 169 9.21 9.93 -3.29
CA ASP A 169 9.96 11.00 -3.94
C ASP A 169 9.75 12.36 -3.24
N ILE A 170 8.63 12.53 -2.53
CA ILE A 170 8.28 13.75 -1.77
C ILE A 170 8.57 13.59 -0.27
N ALA A 171 8.82 12.34 0.20
CA ALA A 171 9.01 11.92 1.60
C ALA A 171 9.81 12.90 2.49
N PRO A 172 10.93 13.50 2.03
CA PRO A 172 11.73 14.39 2.85
C PRO A 172 10.98 15.64 3.38
N ASN A 173 9.94 16.09 2.67
CA ASN A 173 9.25 17.35 2.96
C ASN A 173 7.75 17.21 3.22
N TRP A 174 7.26 16.00 3.53
CA TRP A 174 5.81 15.74 3.69
C TRP A 174 5.12 16.68 4.66
N ARG A 175 5.75 17.02 5.78
CA ARG A 175 5.21 18.00 6.73
C ARG A 175 5.00 19.37 6.09
N GLN A 176 6.00 19.85 5.37
CA GLN A 176 5.96 21.18 4.76
C GLN A 176 4.95 21.21 3.63
N VAL A 177 5.02 20.21 2.74
CA VAL A 177 4.08 20.05 1.62
C VAL A 177 2.65 19.92 2.15
N PHE A 178 2.39 19.05 3.13
CA PHE A 178 1.06 18.89 3.69
C PHE A 178 0.58 20.18 4.35
N LYS A 179 1.38 20.82 5.19
CA LYS A 179 1.00 22.05 5.91
C LYS A 179 0.68 23.22 4.97
N GLU A 180 1.52 23.44 3.96
CA GLU A 180 1.44 24.56 3.00
C GLU A 180 0.43 24.30 1.86
N SER A 181 0.00 23.05 1.67
CA SER A 181 -0.97 22.67 0.65
C SER A 181 -2.38 23.20 0.91
N ASP A 182 -3.10 23.48 -0.17
CA ASP A 182 -4.53 23.78 -0.14
C ASP A 182 -5.36 22.54 0.27
N ILE A 183 -6.60 22.77 0.70
CA ILE A 183 -7.52 21.71 1.18
C ILE A 183 -7.72 20.58 0.14
N PRO A 184 -7.90 20.85 -1.17
CA PRO A 184 -7.92 19.83 -2.20
C PRO A 184 -6.68 18.93 -2.23
N THR A 185 -5.48 19.51 -2.18
CA THR A 185 -4.23 18.74 -2.20
C THR A 185 -4.06 17.94 -0.91
N LYS A 186 -4.38 18.52 0.26
CA LYS A 186 -4.43 17.78 1.53
C LYS A 186 -5.33 16.55 1.43
N ARG A 187 -6.53 16.68 0.86
CA ARG A 187 -7.47 15.57 0.67
C ARG A 187 -6.91 14.48 -0.25
N MET A 188 -6.23 14.87 -1.32
CA MET A 188 -5.58 13.94 -2.23
C MET A 188 -4.46 13.14 -1.53
N LEU A 189 -3.62 13.81 -0.75
CA LEU A 189 -2.55 13.19 0.04
C LEU A 189 -3.10 12.25 1.11
N LEU A 190 -4.18 12.62 1.79
CA LEU A 190 -4.83 11.72 2.75
C LEU A 190 -5.40 10.47 2.08
N ALA A 191 -5.95 10.58 0.88
CA ALA A 191 -6.49 9.44 0.15
C ALA A 191 -5.40 8.45 -0.31
N SER A 192 -4.13 8.88 -0.39
CA SER A 192 -3.00 7.98 -0.65
C SER A 192 -2.43 7.36 0.65
N LEU A 193 -2.42 8.12 1.74
CA LEU A 193 -1.95 7.68 3.07
C LEU A 193 -2.91 6.71 3.78
N ILE A 194 -4.19 7.03 3.75
CA ILE A 194 -5.19 6.47 4.66
C ILE A 194 -6.04 5.47 3.91
N GLU A 195 -6.15 4.28 4.50
CA GLU A 195 -7.04 3.24 4.01
C GLU A 195 -8.48 3.56 4.43
N ARG A 196 -8.66 3.90 5.70
CA ARG A 196 -9.96 4.01 6.34
C ARG A 196 -9.91 4.88 7.59
N ILE A 197 -10.95 5.70 7.77
CA ILE A 197 -11.18 6.50 8.97
C ILE A 197 -12.53 6.07 9.54
N ASP A 198 -12.54 5.49 10.73
CA ASP A 198 -13.77 5.17 11.45
C ASP A 198 -14.04 6.26 12.50
N VAL A 199 -15.24 6.83 12.44
CA VAL A 199 -15.63 8.00 13.25
C VAL A 199 -16.81 7.62 14.14
N LYS A 200 -16.63 7.73 15.45
CA LYS A 200 -17.72 7.65 16.44
C LYS A 200 -17.53 8.77 17.49
N ASP A 201 -18.46 8.86 18.42
CA ASP A 201 -18.36 9.90 19.45
C ASP A 201 -17.19 9.63 20.39
N GLY A 202 -16.36 10.66 20.59
CA GLY A 202 -15.20 10.58 21.47
C GLY A 202 -14.03 9.74 20.92
N ASP A 203 -14.12 9.19 19.71
CA ASP A 203 -13.07 8.33 19.15
C ASP A 203 -13.06 8.41 17.61
N ILE A 204 -11.92 8.82 17.08
CA ILE A 204 -11.60 8.75 15.65
C ILE A 204 -10.45 7.77 15.50
N SER A 205 -10.70 6.72 14.74
CA SER A 205 -9.77 5.63 14.47
C SER A 205 -9.28 5.72 13.03
N ILE A 206 -7.98 5.92 12.82
CA ILE A 206 -7.38 6.03 11.48
C ILE A 206 -6.56 4.78 11.17
N LYS A 207 -6.88 4.12 10.06
CA LYS A 207 -6.12 3.01 9.49
C LYS A 207 -5.32 3.48 8.28
N PHE A 208 -4.00 3.43 8.38
CA PHE A 208 -3.09 3.79 7.30
C PHE A 208 -2.90 2.64 6.31
N ARG A 209 -2.70 2.94 5.02
CA ARG A 209 -2.43 1.93 3.98
C ARG A 209 -1.05 1.30 4.11
N ILE A 210 -0.12 2.04 4.70
CA ILE A 210 1.26 1.63 4.89
C ILE A 210 1.53 1.79 6.38
N ARG A 211 1.87 0.69 7.06
CA ARG A 211 2.15 0.70 8.50
C ARG A 211 3.57 1.20 8.72
N ALA A 212 3.81 1.96 9.79
CA ALA A 212 5.18 2.23 10.23
C ALA A 212 5.94 0.92 10.51
N GLU A 213 5.24 -0.09 11.04
CA GLU A 213 5.81 -1.43 11.27
C GLU A 213 6.19 -2.20 10.00
N ASP A 214 5.60 -1.89 8.84
CA ASP A 214 6.00 -2.48 7.55
C ASP A 214 7.36 -1.94 7.09
N PHE A 215 7.79 -0.79 7.62
CA PHE A 215 9.17 -0.28 7.47
C PHE A 215 10.14 -0.88 8.50
N LEU A 216 9.63 -1.37 9.64
CA LEU A 216 10.44 -1.76 10.80
C LEU A 216 10.61 -3.29 10.95
N LYS A 217 9.79 -4.12 10.29
CA LYS A 217 9.84 -5.59 10.45
C LYS A 217 11.04 -6.28 9.78
N ASP A 218 11.78 -5.59 8.90
CA ASP A 218 13.05 -6.12 8.34
C ASP A 218 14.30 -5.57 9.07
N SER A 219 14.15 -4.59 9.95
CA SER A 219 15.23 -4.05 10.79
C SER A 219 15.12 -4.62 12.21
N ASN A 220 16.06 -5.48 12.57
CA ASN A 220 16.12 -6.22 13.84
C ASN A 220 16.39 -5.27 15.04
N ILE A 221 15.42 -4.42 15.43
CA ILE A 221 15.58 -3.40 16.48
C ILE A 221 14.36 -3.41 17.41
N GLY A 222 14.39 -4.28 18.42
CA GLY A 222 13.37 -4.42 19.47
C GLY A 222 13.35 -3.30 20.52
N LYS A 223 13.57 -2.03 20.15
CA LYS A 223 13.56 -0.89 21.09
C LYS A 223 12.68 0.31 20.68
N ILE A 224 11.94 0.23 19.57
CA ILE A 224 11.06 1.33 19.08
C ILE A 224 9.56 1.05 19.38
N LEU A 225 9.24 -0.12 19.92
CA LEU A 225 7.85 -0.53 20.21
C LEU A 225 7.17 0.31 21.31
N ASP A 226 7.92 1.05 22.13
CA ASP A 226 7.34 1.84 23.22
C ASP A 226 6.87 3.24 22.79
N THR A 227 7.23 3.71 21.58
CA THR A 227 6.95 5.08 21.12
C THR A 227 5.84 5.19 20.07
N ILE A 228 5.45 4.07 19.44
CA ILE A 228 4.43 4.04 18.40
C ILE A 228 3.24 3.23 18.94
N GLY A 229 2.17 3.94 19.32
CA GLY A 229 0.93 3.35 19.79
C GLY A 229 0.26 2.44 18.75
N PRO A 230 -0.80 1.69 19.14
CA PRO A 230 -1.35 0.56 18.39
C PRO A 230 -1.79 0.93 16.96
N ASP A 231 -1.93 -0.10 16.10
CA ASP A 231 -2.42 -0.14 14.69
C ASP A 231 -3.60 0.80 14.34
N THR A 232 -4.24 1.37 15.34
CA THR A 232 -5.27 2.39 15.28
C THR A 232 -4.85 3.52 16.24
N ILE A 233 -4.56 4.70 15.68
CA ILE A 233 -4.42 5.89 16.52
C ILE A 233 -5.84 6.27 16.96
N LEU A 234 -6.19 5.97 18.20
CA LEU A 234 -7.40 6.48 18.83
C LEU A 234 -7.19 7.95 19.17
N TYR A 235 -7.92 8.82 18.49
CA TYR A 235 -8.04 10.21 18.89
C TYR A 235 -9.26 10.40 19.78
N THR A 236 -9.03 10.69 21.07
CA THR A 236 -10.07 11.17 21.99
C THR A 236 -10.05 12.70 21.97
N PRO A 237 -11.15 13.37 21.57
CA PRO A 237 -11.24 14.82 21.67
C PRO A 237 -11.00 15.24 23.12
N GLY A 238 -10.00 16.09 23.33
CA GLY A 238 -9.67 16.60 24.66
C GLY A 238 -10.90 17.21 25.31
N SER A 239 -11.16 16.80 26.55
CA SER A 239 -12.10 17.45 27.46
C SER A 239 -11.80 18.94 27.46
N VAL A 240 -12.64 19.73 26.79
CA VAL A 240 -12.62 21.18 26.95
C VAL A 240 -12.98 21.41 28.42
N GLN A 241 -11.95 21.64 29.24
CA GLN A 241 -12.14 22.20 30.57
C GLN A 241 -12.88 23.52 30.38
N LYS A 242 -14.00 23.62 31.09
CA LYS A 242 -14.87 24.80 31.14
C LYS A 242 -14.09 26.08 31.42
#